data_AF-A0A9E1EK94-F1
#
_entry.id   AF-A0A9E1EK94-F1
#
_cell.length_a   1.000
_cell.length_b   1.000
_cell.length_c   1.000
_cell.angle_alpha   90.00
_cell.angle_beta   90.00
_cell.angle_gamma   90.00
#
_symmetry.space_group_name_H-M   'P 1'
#
loop_
_entity.id
_entity.type
_entity.pdbx_description
1 polymer ?
#
loop_
_entity_poly.entity_id
_entity_poly.type
_entity_poly.pdbx_seq_one_letter_code
_entity_poly.pdbx_strand_id
1 'polypeptide(L)'
;MSKTVEFYLNKGFDRKSAEYFASGRKKLVGVQSNDDFTLTLTFDNGEVRLYDVKPLLQKGTVFEPFLNLDDFKRVYIDDCGCVAWDKDPSVDSDVVWSNKVDLCSDRCYLDSVPVK
;
A
#
# COMPACT_ATOMS: atom_id res chain seq x y z
N MET A 1 -10.27 -14.57 -20.83
CA MET A 1 -10.28 -13.26 -21.51
C MET A 1 -9.89 -12.20 -20.49
N SER A 2 -8.93 -11.34 -20.82
CA SER A 2 -8.68 -10.13 -20.03
C SER A 2 -9.94 -9.25 -20.05
N LYS A 3 -10.35 -8.77 -18.87
CA LYS A 3 -11.49 -7.86 -18.75
C LYS A 3 -11.09 -6.50 -19.30
N THR A 4 -11.93 -5.88 -20.10
CA THR A 4 -11.68 -4.56 -20.70
C THR A 4 -11.96 -3.43 -19.70
N VAL A 5 -11.50 -2.21 -20.00
CA VAL A 5 -11.87 -1.02 -19.22
C VAL A 5 -13.39 -0.87 -19.16
N GLU A 6 -14.07 -1.06 -20.30
CA GLU A 6 -15.53 -0.99 -20.42
C GLU A 6 -16.25 -2.00 -19.53
N PHE A 7 -15.69 -3.19 -19.35
CA PHE A 7 -16.22 -4.17 -18.41
C PHE A 7 -16.25 -3.62 -16.98
N TYR A 8 -15.18 -2.96 -16.52
CA TYR A 8 -15.09 -2.43 -15.16
C TYR A 8 -15.93 -1.18 -14.96
N LEU A 9 -16.00 -0.30 -15.94
CA LEU A 9 -16.89 0.87 -15.90
C LEU A 9 -18.36 0.45 -15.76
N ASN A 10 -18.79 -0.55 -16.53
CA ASN A 10 -20.15 -1.11 -16.42
C ASN A 10 -20.42 -1.81 -15.08
N LYS A 11 -19.38 -2.10 -14.29
CA LYS A 11 -19.48 -2.60 -12.92
C LYS A 11 -19.45 -1.49 -11.86
N GLY A 12 -19.39 -0.22 -12.27
CA GLY A 12 -19.41 0.94 -11.38
C GLY A 12 -18.03 1.37 -10.85
N PHE A 13 -16.94 0.86 -11.44
CA PHE A 13 -15.60 1.33 -11.10
C PHE A 13 -15.38 2.73 -11.68
N ASP A 14 -14.61 3.56 -10.98
CA ASP A 14 -14.11 4.81 -11.57
C ASP A 14 -13.10 4.50 -12.70
N ARG A 15 -12.85 5.49 -13.56
CA ARG A 15 -11.98 5.33 -14.74
C ARG A 15 -10.58 4.84 -14.38
N LYS A 16 -9.98 5.38 -13.31
CA LYS A 16 -8.62 5.07 -12.90
C LYS A 16 -8.51 3.62 -12.42
N SER A 17 -9.45 3.19 -11.59
CA SER A 17 -9.54 1.79 -11.16
C SER A 17 -9.81 0.84 -12.34
N ALA A 18 -10.70 1.24 -13.27
CA ALA A 18 -11.02 0.44 -14.45
C ALA A 18 -9.81 0.23 -15.37
N GLU A 19 -9.02 1.28 -15.62
CA GLU A 19 -7.77 1.21 -16.39
C GLU A 19 -6.73 0.33 -15.71
N TYR A 20 -6.56 0.49 -14.39
CA TYR A 20 -5.65 -0.33 -13.60
C TYR A 20 -5.96 -1.82 -13.75
N PHE A 21 -7.19 -2.25 -13.42
CA PHE A 21 -7.54 -3.66 -13.45
C PHE A 21 -7.58 -4.24 -14.87
N ALA A 22 -7.95 -3.45 -15.88
CA ALA A 22 -7.91 -3.88 -17.28
C ALA A 22 -6.47 -4.09 -17.79
N SER A 23 -5.50 -3.31 -17.28
CA SER A 23 -4.07 -3.46 -17.60
C SER A 23 -3.35 -4.55 -16.81
N GLY A 24 -4.07 -5.26 -15.93
CA GLY A 24 -3.52 -6.24 -15.01
C GLY A 24 -2.99 -5.61 -13.71
N ARG A 25 -3.23 -6.28 -12.58
CA ARG A 25 -2.75 -5.86 -11.26
C ARG A 25 -1.23 -5.81 -11.23
N LYS A 26 -0.67 -4.82 -10.55
CA LYS A 26 0.78 -4.67 -10.37
C LYS A 26 1.17 -5.24 -9.03
N LYS A 27 2.12 -6.18 -9.02
CA LYS A 27 2.61 -6.77 -7.78
C LYS A 27 3.60 -5.81 -7.15
N LEU A 28 3.39 -5.46 -5.88
CA LEU A 28 4.37 -4.71 -5.11
C LEU A 28 5.59 -5.62 -4.83
N VAL A 29 6.78 -5.15 -5.18
CA VAL A 29 8.04 -5.90 -5.03
C VAL A 29 9.11 -5.17 -4.22
N GLY A 30 8.91 -3.88 -3.94
CA GLY A 30 9.78 -3.11 -3.07
C GLY A 30 9.02 -2.00 -2.34
N VAL A 31 9.42 -1.73 -1.10
CA VAL A 31 8.94 -0.63 -0.28
C VAL A 31 10.12 0.01 0.44
N GLN A 32 10.17 1.33 0.44
CA GLN A 32 11.14 2.11 1.19
C GLN A 32 10.43 3.29 1.86
N SER A 33 10.58 3.43 3.17
CA SER A 33 10.09 4.60 3.91
C SER A 33 10.97 5.82 3.71
N ASN A 34 10.36 6.99 3.61
CA ASN A 34 11.03 8.28 3.60
C ASN A 34 10.79 9.03 4.93
N ASP A 35 11.63 10.02 5.23
CA ASP A 35 11.58 10.78 6.49
C ASP A 35 10.36 11.74 6.61
N ASP A 36 9.58 11.89 5.54
CA ASP A 36 8.40 12.76 5.46
C ASP A 36 7.06 11.99 5.49
N PHE A 37 7.10 10.74 5.98
CA PHE A 37 5.97 9.81 6.03
C PHE A 37 5.39 9.43 4.66
N THR A 38 6.21 9.52 3.61
CA THR A 38 5.90 8.92 2.31
C THR A 38 6.60 7.57 2.16
N LEU A 39 6.08 6.75 1.24
CA LEU A 39 6.68 5.48 0.83
C LEU A 39 7.05 5.53 -0.65
N THR A 40 8.26 5.09 -0.95
CA THR A 40 8.70 4.79 -2.31
C THR A 40 8.38 3.32 -2.58
N LEU A 41 7.45 3.07 -3.49
CA LEU A 41 6.92 1.77 -3.85
C LEU A 41 7.47 1.33 -5.21
N THR A 42 7.97 0.11 -5.30
CA THR A 42 8.45 -0.48 -6.56
C THR A 42 7.52 -1.63 -6.95
N PHE A 43 7.07 -1.64 -8.19
CA PHE A 43 6.19 -2.66 -8.75
C PHE A 43 6.92 -3.60 -9.72
N ASP A 44 6.36 -4.79 -9.94
CA ASP A 44 6.91 -5.85 -10.78
C ASP A 44 7.11 -5.46 -12.25
N ASN A 45 6.39 -4.45 -12.73
CA ASN A 45 6.57 -3.86 -14.05
C ASN A 45 7.67 -2.79 -14.12
N GLY A 46 8.41 -2.56 -13.04
CA GLY A 46 9.47 -1.56 -12.93
C GLY A 46 8.98 -0.15 -12.59
N GLU A 47 7.68 0.08 -12.43
CA GLU A 47 7.18 1.38 -11.97
C GLU A 47 7.63 1.66 -10.54
N VAL A 48 8.13 2.88 -10.32
CA VAL A 48 8.39 3.43 -9.00
C VAL A 48 7.35 4.51 -8.73
N ARG A 49 6.72 4.46 -7.56
CA ARG A 49 5.62 5.36 -7.19
C ARG A 49 5.78 5.87 -5.76
N LEU A 50 5.40 7.12 -5.53
CA LEU A 50 5.43 7.76 -4.21
C LEU A 50 4.02 7.77 -3.61
N TYR A 51 3.87 7.15 -2.45
CA TYR A 51 2.61 7.09 -1.70
C TYR A 51 2.70 7.95 -0.44
N ASP A 52 1.76 8.87 -0.25
CA ASP A 52 1.68 9.71 0.94
C ASP A 52 0.82 9.04 2.02
N VAL A 53 1.43 8.63 3.13
CA VAL A 53 0.75 7.95 4.24
C VAL A 53 0.18 8.94 5.25
N LYS A 54 0.61 10.21 5.24
CA LYS A 54 0.20 11.23 6.24
C LYS A 54 -1.32 11.34 6.43
N PRO A 55 -2.17 11.26 5.38
CA PRO A 55 -3.62 11.31 5.58
C PRO A 55 -4.18 10.20 6.49
N LEU A 56 -3.47 9.08 6.60
CA LEU A 56 -3.85 7.94 7.45
C LEU A 56 -3.31 8.06 8.88
N LEU A 57 -2.22 8.80 9.08
CA LEU A 57 -1.55 8.96 10.37
C LEU A 57 -2.33 9.88 11.31
N GLN A 58 -3.38 9.34 11.92
CA GLN A 58 -4.27 10.08 12.81
C GLN A 58 -4.35 9.41 14.20
N LYS A 59 -4.43 10.21 15.26
CA LYS A 59 -4.65 9.70 16.62
C LYS A 59 -5.99 8.99 16.73
N GLY A 60 -6.05 7.92 17.51
CA GLY A 60 -7.23 7.06 17.69
C GLY A 60 -7.48 6.10 16.53
N THR A 61 -6.57 6.01 15.56
CA THR A 61 -6.66 5.06 14.43
C THR A 61 -5.66 3.92 14.59
N VAL A 62 -5.81 2.87 13.77
CA VAL A 62 -4.83 1.77 13.73
C VAL A 62 -3.42 2.23 13.32
N PHE A 63 -3.29 3.40 12.70
CA PHE A 63 -2.02 3.97 12.24
C PHE A 63 -1.36 4.89 13.28
N GLU A 64 -1.99 5.14 14.42
CA GLU A 64 -1.45 6.02 15.47
C GLU A 64 -0.01 5.67 15.89
N PRO A 65 0.40 4.40 16.06
CA PRO A 65 1.77 4.06 16.43
C PRO A 65 2.81 4.59 15.42
N PHE A 66 2.46 4.66 14.15
CA PHE A 66 3.35 5.08 13.07
C PHE A 66 3.43 6.61 12.90
N LEU A 67 2.84 7.39 13.84
CA LEU A 67 3.19 8.80 14.02
C LEU A 67 4.64 8.97 14.49
N ASN A 68 5.21 7.94 15.14
CA ASN A 68 6.63 7.87 15.42
C ASN A 68 7.38 7.41 14.16
N LEU A 69 8.39 8.18 13.75
CA LEU A 69 9.15 7.91 12.53
C LEU A 69 9.94 6.59 12.60
N ASP A 70 10.45 6.21 13.77
CA ASP A 70 11.19 4.95 13.95
C ASP A 70 10.24 3.74 13.80
N ASP A 71 8.98 3.89 14.21
CA ASP A 71 7.94 2.89 14.01
C ASP A 71 7.49 2.83 12.55
N PHE A 72 7.32 3.98 11.90
CA PHE A 72 7.00 4.09 10.48
C PHE A 72 8.07 3.47 9.58
N LYS A 73 9.35 3.62 9.93
CA LYS A 73 10.49 3.10 9.14
C LYS A 73 10.59 1.59 9.12
N ARG A 74 9.89 0.88 10.00
CA ARG A 74 9.83 -0.60 10.01
C ARG A 74 8.85 -1.18 9.01
N VAL A 75 8.44 -0.41 8.00
CA VAL A 75 7.58 -0.88 6.92
C VAL A 75 8.19 -2.09 6.21
N TYR A 76 7.35 -3.06 5.86
CA TYR A 76 7.75 -4.23 5.07
C TYR A 76 6.66 -4.63 4.07
N ILE A 77 6.98 -5.57 3.17
CA ILE A 77 5.99 -6.23 2.31
C ILE A 77 5.70 -7.58 2.94
N ASP A 78 4.43 -7.86 3.21
CA ASP A 78 4.03 -9.13 3.78
C ASP A 78 3.85 -10.25 2.73
N ASP A 79 3.53 -11.45 3.20
CA ASP A 79 3.33 -12.63 2.34
C ASP A 79 2.15 -12.50 1.37
N CYS A 80 1.21 -11.58 1.64
CA CYS A 80 0.10 -11.23 0.76
C CYS A 80 0.50 -10.19 -0.31
N GLY A 81 1.70 -9.62 -0.24
CA GLY A 81 2.17 -8.55 -1.11
C GLY A 81 1.56 -7.19 -0.76
N CYS A 82 1.14 -6.99 0.49
CA CYS A 82 0.66 -5.71 1.02
C CYS A 82 1.79 -4.95 1.70
N VAL A 83 1.67 -3.62 1.77
CA VAL A 83 2.52 -2.81 2.65
C VAL A 83 2.06 -3.05 4.08
N ALA A 84 2.96 -3.40 4.98
CA ALA A 84 2.61 -3.74 6.34
C ALA A 84 3.57 -3.14 7.38
N TRP A 85 3.04 -3.02 8.60
CA TRP A 85 3.78 -2.69 9.81
C TRP A 85 3.26 -3.52 10.98
N ASP A 86 4.13 -3.72 11.95
CA ASP A 86 3.78 -4.24 13.27
C ASP A 86 3.74 -3.09 14.27
N LYS A 87 2.64 -2.99 15.03
CA LYS A 87 2.47 -1.96 16.07
C LYS A 87 3.54 -2.12 17.15
N ASP A 88 3.73 -3.35 17.62
CA ASP A 88 4.79 -3.74 18.54
C ASP A 88 5.69 -4.79 17.85
N PRO A 89 6.98 -4.48 17.58
CA PRO A 89 7.90 -5.41 16.93
C PRO A 89 8.30 -6.60 17.81
N SER A 90 7.95 -6.59 19.11
CA SER A 90 8.18 -7.73 20.02
C SER A 90 7.05 -8.75 20.02
N VAL A 91 5.94 -8.45 19.34
CA VAL A 91 4.76 -9.31 19.24
C VAL A 91 4.71 -9.98 17.87
N ASP A 92 4.57 -11.30 17.87
CA ASP A 92 4.40 -12.09 16.64
C ASP A 92 3.02 -11.83 16.02
N SER A 93 3.01 -11.15 14.87
CA SER A 93 1.82 -10.76 14.11
C SER A 93 1.10 -11.94 13.44
N ASP A 94 1.75 -13.09 13.26
CA ASP A 94 1.10 -14.31 12.74
C ASP A 94 0.26 -15.00 13.81
N VAL A 95 0.58 -14.75 15.09
CA VAL A 95 -0.18 -15.23 16.26
C VAL A 95 -1.19 -14.18 16.71
N VAL A 96 -0.80 -12.91 16.78
CA VAL A 96 -1.62 -11.79 17.24
C VAL A 96 -1.94 -10.89 16.06
N TRP A 97 -2.95 -11.28 15.28
CA TRP A 97 -3.37 -10.58 14.05
C TRP A 97 -3.65 -9.07 14.24
N SER A 98 -4.10 -8.66 15.43
CA SER A 98 -4.41 -7.26 15.74
C SER A 98 -3.16 -6.38 15.90
N ASN A 99 -1.98 -6.98 15.99
CA ASN A 99 -0.69 -6.28 16.01
C ASN A 99 -0.29 -5.75 14.63
N LYS A 100 -0.75 -6.42 13.56
CA LYS A 100 -0.42 -6.06 12.19
C LYS A 100 -1.36 -4.98 11.65
N VAL A 101 -0.80 -4.04 10.89
CA VAL A 101 -1.55 -3.05 10.12
C VAL A 101 -1.05 -3.10 8.69
N ASP A 102 -1.95 -3.30 7.74
CA ASP A 102 -1.60 -3.41 6.33
C ASP A 102 -2.38 -2.43 5.44
N LEU A 103 -1.80 -2.16 4.28
CA LEU A 103 -2.40 -1.43 3.18
C LEU A 103 -2.35 -2.29 1.92
N CYS A 104 -3.51 -2.47 1.31
CA CYS A 104 -3.65 -3.22 0.06
C CYS A 104 -2.81 -2.59 -1.07
N SER A 105 -2.00 -3.40 -1.74
CA SER A 105 -1.11 -2.97 -2.82
C SER A 105 -1.83 -2.30 -4.00
N ASP A 106 -3.04 -2.74 -4.33
CA ASP A 106 -3.87 -2.10 -5.37
C ASP A 106 -4.20 -0.65 -4.97
N ARG A 107 -4.52 -0.43 -3.70
CA ARG A 107 -4.83 0.91 -3.18
C ARG A 107 -3.59 1.79 -3.18
N CYS A 108 -2.45 1.23 -2.75
CA CYS A 108 -1.17 1.93 -2.79
C CYS A 108 -0.79 2.33 -4.22
N TYR A 109 -1.01 1.47 -5.22
CA TYR A 109 -0.77 1.80 -6.62
C TYR A 109 -1.70 2.92 -7.10
N LEU A 110 -3.00 2.78 -6.84
CA LEU A 110 -4.00 3.75 -7.28
C LEU A 110 -3.73 5.11 -6.63
N ASP A 111 -3.51 5.19 -5.32
CA ASP A 111 -3.41 6.48 -4.63
C ASP A 111 -2.01 7.13 -4.69
N SER A 112 -0.99 6.39 -5.14
CA SER A 112 0.37 6.93 -5.33
C SER A 112 0.53 7.69 -6.66
N VAL A 113 1.60 8.49 -6.72
CA VAL A 113 2.02 9.21 -7.93
C VAL A 113 3.29 8.58 -8.52
N PRO A 114 3.41 8.43 -9.85
CA PRO A 114 4.65 7.94 -10.46
C PRO A 114 5.85 8.82 -10.10
N VAL A 115 6.98 8.19 -9.75
CA VAL A 115 8.30 8.82 -9.67
C VAL A 115 8.97 8.62 -11.02
N LYS A 116 9.47 9.71 -11.62
CA LYS A 116 10.02 9.72 -12.98
C LYS A 116 11.15 8.71 -13.19
#